data_AF-A0A410TRV8-F1
#
_entry.id   AF-A0A410TRV8-F1
#
_cell.length_a   1.000
_cell.length_b   1.000
_cell.length_c   1.000
_cell.angle_alpha   90.00
_cell.angle_beta   90.00
_cell.angle_gamma   90.00
#
_symmetry.space_group_name_H-M   'P 1'
#
loop_
_entity.id
_entity.type
_entity.pdbx_description
1 polymer ?
#
loop_
_entity_poly.entity_id
_entity_poly.type
_entity_poly.pdbx_seq_one_letter_code
_entity_poly.pdbx_strand_id
1 'polypeptide(L)'
;MASALRAALLGSSRERSRPSARLVAPPLCFAVVFAAYAVGVFAIAGGVVFVPFDAAALGVVAAVALAYRRDGLIPAWLTVYAALLGYSANHSFLGLSGRSLVERAAAFLSPDGLVFLGVEALVFGTVAWLVGTLAAVAVDRVRERRGASAAASTTRGE
;
A
#
# COMPACT_ATOMS: atom_id res chain seq x y z
N MET A 1 21.77 5.25 -14.62
CA MET A 1 20.37 4.77 -14.76
C MET A 1 20.01 3.66 -13.77
N ALA A 2 20.80 2.59 -13.64
CA ALA A 2 20.48 1.47 -12.73
C ALA A 2 20.26 1.87 -11.26
N SER A 3 21.00 2.85 -10.73
CA SER A 3 20.82 3.33 -9.35
C SER A 3 19.51 4.09 -9.13
N ALA A 4 19.08 4.89 -10.11
CA ALA A 4 17.81 5.63 -10.05
C ALA A 4 16.61 4.69 -10.15
N LEU A 5 16.67 3.71 -11.06
CA LEU A 5 15.66 2.66 -11.16
C LEU A 5 15.58 1.85 -9.87
N ARG A 6 16.73 1.45 -9.31
CA ARG A 6 16.79 0.74 -8.02
C ARG A 6 16.18 1.56 -6.89
N ALA A 7 16.47 2.85 -6.82
CA ALA A 7 15.91 3.74 -5.80
C ALA A 7 14.40 3.97 -5.98
N ALA A 8 13.89 3.99 -7.22
CA ALA A 8 12.47 4.08 -7.49
C ALA A 8 11.73 2.77 -7.11
N LEU A 9 12.29 1.62 -7.48
CA LEU A 9 11.69 0.31 -7.23
C LEU A 9 11.74 -0.10 -5.76
N LEU A 10 12.92 0.04 -5.14
CA LEU A 10 13.20 -0.46 -3.79
C LEU A 10 13.22 0.62 -2.72
N GLY A 11 13.13 1.90 -3.10
CA GLY A 11 13.30 3.05 -2.22
C GLY A 11 14.77 3.43 -2.01
N SER A 12 15.04 4.66 -1.57
CA SER A 12 16.43 5.11 -1.36
C SER A 12 17.00 4.59 -0.03
N SER A 13 18.27 4.16 -0.02
CA SER A 13 18.97 3.58 1.14
C SER A 13 19.48 4.62 2.15
N ARG A 14 18.82 5.78 2.27
CA ARG A 14 19.28 6.85 3.16
C ARG A 14 18.69 6.69 4.56
N GLU A 15 19.50 6.10 5.45
CA GLU A 15 19.34 6.09 6.91
C GLU A 15 18.04 5.45 7.46
N ARG A 16 18.15 4.27 8.12
CA ARG A 16 17.90 4.12 9.59
C ARG A 16 17.49 2.71 10.05
N SER A 17 18.16 2.34 11.15
CA SER A 17 17.89 1.50 12.32
C SER A 17 16.44 1.16 12.79
N ARG A 18 15.37 1.44 12.03
CA ARG A 18 14.00 1.00 12.39
C ARG A 18 13.60 -0.25 11.58
N PRO A 19 12.74 -1.15 12.11
CA PRO A 19 12.19 -2.23 11.31
C PRO A 19 11.60 -1.61 10.04
N SER A 20 12.11 -2.04 8.88
CA SER A 20 11.80 -1.41 7.61
C SER A 20 10.29 -1.45 7.42
N ALA A 21 9.62 -0.30 7.45
CA ALA A 21 8.16 -0.23 7.31
C ALA A 21 7.69 -0.92 6.02
N ARG A 22 8.56 -0.96 5.00
CA ARG A 22 8.44 -1.74 3.76
C ARG A 22 8.19 -3.24 3.97
N LEU A 23 8.81 -3.83 5.00
CA LEU A 23 8.69 -5.25 5.33
C LEU A 23 7.46 -5.53 6.19
N VAL A 24 7.09 -4.60 7.05
CA VAL A 24 5.99 -4.78 8.02
C VAL A 24 4.64 -4.39 7.44
N ALA A 25 4.60 -3.40 6.55
CA ALA A 25 3.34 -2.87 6.03
C ALA A 25 2.51 -3.89 5.23
N PRO A 26 3.08 -4.73 4.34
CA PRO A 26 2.30 -5.75 3.63
C PRO A 26 1.62 -6.76 4.58
N PRO A 27 2.33 -7.48 5.47
CA PRO A 27 1.69 -8.46 6.35
C PRO A 27 0.72 -7.79 7.34
N LEU A 28 0.99 -6.55 7.77
CA LEU A 28 0.09 -5.82 8.66
C LEU A 28 -1.20 -5.42 7.94
N CYS A 29 -1.13 -4.93 6.68
CA CYS A 29 -2.34 -4.62 5.90
C CYS A 29 -3.17 -5.86 5.64
N PHE A 30 -2.53 -7.00 5.32
CA PHE A 30 -3.25 -8.27 5.21
C PHE A 30 -4.01 -8.61 6.49
N ALA A 31 -3.33 -8.59 7.64
CA ALA A 31 -3.93 -8.94 8.92
C ALA A 31 -5.07 -8.00 9.30
N VAL A 32 -4.90 -6.68 9.10
CA VAL A 32 -5.93 -5.68 9.41
C VAL A 32 -7.16 -5.85 8.52
N VAL A 33 -6.98 -5.99 7.20
CA VAL A 33 -8.12 -6.17 6.28
C VAL A 33 -8.85 -7.48 6.56
N PHE A 34 -8.10 -8.57 6.75
CA PHE A 34 -8.67 -9.87 7.08
C PHE A 34 -9.50 -9.79 8.38
N ALA A 35 -8.94 -9.22 9.45
CA ALA A 35 -9.64 -9.07 10.72
C ALA A 35 -10.88 -8.16 10.60
N ALA A 36 -10.78 -7.06 9.85
CA ALA A 36 -11.89 -6.12 9.67
C ALA A 36 -13.08 -6.76 8.91
N TYR A 37 -12.82 -7.57 7.88
CA TYR A 37 -13.87 -8.33 7.22
C TYR A 37 -14.40 -9.48 8.07
N ALA A 38 -13.53 -10.17 8.83
CA ALA A 38 -13.93 -11.28 9.69
C ALA A 38 -14.86 -10.85 10.84
N VAL A 39 -14.64 -9.63 11.37
CA VAL A 39 -15.47 -9.03 12.44
C VAL A 39 -16.68 -8.27 11.86
N GLY A 40 -16.80 -8.16 10.53
CA GLY A 40 -17.92 -7.49 9.86
C GLY A 40 -17.87 -5.97 9.91
N VAL A 41 -16.70 -5.38 10.17
CA VAL A 41 -16.48 -3.92 10.14
C VAL A 41 -16.56 -3.37 8.71
N PHE A 42 -16.13 -4.16 7.73
CA PHE A 42 -16.25 -3.82 6.31
C PHE A 42 -17.47 -4.50 5.68
N ALA A 43 -18.29 -3.72 4.98
CA ALA A 43 -19.53 -4.18 4.39
C ALA A 43 -19.28 -4.68 2.95
N ILE A 44 -19.79 -5.87 2.62
CA ILE A 44 -19.79 -6.36 1.24
C ILE A 44 -20.97 -5.70 0.52
N ALA A 45 -20.73 -4.55 -0.12
CA ALA A 45 -21.73 -3.91 -0.96
C ALA A 45 -21.98 -4.77 -2.21
N GLY A 46 -23.11 -5.48 -2.25
CA GLY A 46 -23.50 -6.40 -3.33
C GLY A 46 -23.91 -5.73 -4.64
N GLY A 47 -23.10 -4.81 -5.18
CA GLY A 47 -23.44 -4.03 -6.38
C GLY A 47 -22.32 -3.98 -7.42
N VAL A 48 -22.34 -4.95 -8.34
CA VAL A 48 -21.78 -4.94 -9.73
C VAL A 48 -20.28 -4.65 -9.93
N VAL A 49 -19.54 -4.17 -8.93
CA VAL A 49 -18.08 -4.02 -9.02
C VAL A 49 -17.44 -4.88 -7.94
N PHE A 50 -16.87 -6.01 -8.35
CA PHE A 50 -16.16 -7.01 -7.53
C PHE A 50 -14.83 -6.47 -6.93
N VAL A 51 -14.74 -5.18 -6.63
CA VAL A 51 -13.57 -4.57 -6.01
C VAL A 51 -13.92 -4.26 -4.55
N PRO A 52 -13.29 -4.93 -3.57
CA PRO A 52 -13.51 -4.63 -2.15
C PRO A 52 -12.96 -3.23 -1.84
N PHE A 53 -13.83 -2.22 -1.97
CA PHE A 53 -13.46 -0.80 -1.89
C PHE A 53 -12.73 -0.47 -0.58
N ASP A 54 -13.18 -1.03 0.54
CA ASP A 54 -12.56 -0.81 1.86
C ASP A 54 -11.13 -1.38 1.94
N ALA A 55 -10.91 -2.58 1.40
CA ALA A 55 -9.58 -3.18 1.32
C ALA A 55 -8.65 -2.40 0.40
N ALA A 56 -9.15 -2.00 -0.78
CA ALA A 56 -8.40 -1.22 -1.74
C ALA A 56 -8.03 0.15 -1.17
N ALA A 57 -8.96 0.84 -0.52
CA ALA A 57 -8.75 2.13 0.11
C ALA A 57 -7.68 2.03 1.22
N LEU A 58 -7.77 1.04 2.10
CA LEU A 58 -6.79 0.85 3.18
C LEU A 58 -5.40 0.52 2.63
N GLY A 59 -5.33 -0.38 1.64
CA GLY A 59 -4.08 -0.72 0.94
C GLY A 59 -3.46 0.49 0.25
N VAL A 60 -4.27 1.32 -0.42
CA VAL A 60 -3.82 2.56 -1.09
C VAL A 60 -3.31 3.58 -0.09
N VAL A 61 -4.03 3.82 1.03
CA VAL A 61 -3.60 4.76 2.07
C VAL A 61 -2.25 4.34 2.66
N ALA A 62 -2.09 3.05 2.97
CA ALA A 62 -0.83 2.51 3.46
C ALA A 62 0.30 2.65 2.41
N ALA A 63 0.01 2.38 1.14
CA ALA A 63 0.95 2.53 0.04
C ALA A 63 1.36 4.00 -0.20
N VAL A 64 0.43 4.96 -0.09
CA VAL A 64 0.74 6.40 -0.14
C VAL A 64 1.68 6.78 1.00
N ALA A 65 1.42 6.29 2.23
CA ALA A 65 2.27 6.56 3.39
C ALA A 65 3.70 6.01 3.22
N LEU A 66 3.84 4.79 2.67
CA LEU A 66 5.14 4.22 2.29
C LEU A 66 5.83 5.09 1.23
N ALA A 67 5.13 5.43 0.14
CA ALA A 67 5.71 6.20 -0.94
C ALA A 67 6.13 7.62 -0.50
N TYR A 68 5.36 8.24 0.40
CA TYR A 68 5.73 9.50 1.04
C TYR A 68 7.05 9.40 1.81
N ARG A 69 7.30 8.26 2.47
CA ARG A 69 8.57 7.94 3.15
C ARG A 69 9.69 7.53 2.18
N ARG A 70 9.46 7.59 0.87
CA ARG A 70 10.38 7.17 -0.20
C ARG A 70 10.70 5.68 -0.14
N ASP A 71 9.70 4.89 0.24
CA ASP A 71 9.88 3.48 0.51
C ASP A 71 9.92 2.56 -0.74
N GLY A 72 9.63 3.11 -1.92
CA GLY A 72 9.76 2.41 -3.21
C GLY A 72 8.43 1.89 -3.76
N LEU A 73 8.44 1.53 -5.04
CA LEU A 73 7.25 1.08 -5.77
C LEU A 73 6.85 -0.37 -5.44
N ILE A 74 7.83 -1.27 -5.30
CA ILE A 74 7.58 -2.69 -4.97
C ILE A 74 6.82 -2.84 -3.63
N PRO A 75 7.22 -2.20 -2.51
CA PRO A 75 6.46 -2.31 -1.28
C PRO A 75 5.08 -1.68 -1.36
N ALA A 76 4.86 -0.67 -2.22
CA ALA A 76 3.51 -0.15 -2.50
C ALA A 76 2.63 -1.22 -3.17
N TRP A 77 3.13 -1.88 -4.21
CA TRP A 77 2.42 -3.01 -4.86
C TRP A 77 2.14 -4.15 -3.88
N LEU A 78 3.14 -4.58 -3.11
CA LEU A 78 2.98 -5.65 -2.13
C LEU A 78 1.96 -5.30 -1.05
N THR A 79 1.90 -4.04 -0.62
CA THR A 79 0.97 -3.60 0.42
C THR A 79 -0.47 -3.60 -0.08
N VAL A 80 -0.72 -3.10 -1.29
CA VAL A 80 -2.05 -3.15 -1.89
C VAL A 80 -2.47 -4.60 -2.18
N TYR A 81 -1.56 -5.41 -2.74
CA TYR A 81 -1.81 -6.82 -2.99
C TYR A 81 -2.17 -7.58 -1.71
N ALA A 82 -1.41 -7.37 -0.63
CA ALA A 82 -1.66 -7.99 0.66
C ALA A 82 -3.02 -7.57 1.26
N ALA A 83 -3.42 -6.31 1.11
CA ALA A 83 -4.74 -5.85 1.53
C ALA A 83 -5.87 -6.57 0.77
N LEU A 84 -5.78 -6.63 -0.57
CA LEU A 84 -6.76 -7.34 -1.41
C LEU A 84 -6.79 -8.84 -1.09
N LEU A 85 -5.62 -9.44 -0.84
CA LEU A 85 -5.50 -10.85 -0.48
C LEU A 85 -6.17 -11.16 0.86
N GLY A 86 -6.16 -10.22 1.81
CA GLY A 86 -6.88 -10.33 3.08
C GLY A 86 -8.40 -10.43 2.91
N TYR A 87 -8.96 -9.68 1.95
CA TYR A 87 -10.37 -9.81 1.56
C TYR A 87 -10.66 -11.18 0.93
N SER A 88 -9.86 -11.61 -0.05
CA SER A 88 -10.03 -12.91 -0.70
C SER A 88 -9.94 -14.06 0.30
N ALA A 89 -9.03 -14.00 1.27
CA ALA A 89 -8.90 -15.00 2.33
C ALA A 89 -10.17 -15.06 3.19
N ASN A 90 -10.70 -13.92 3.63
CA ASN A 90 -11.97 -13.89 4.38
C ASN A 90 -13.10 -14.53 3.57
N HIS A 91 -13.24 -14.15 2.30
CA HIS A 91 -14.32 -14.64 1.44
C HIS A 91 -14.24 -16.15 1.19
N SER A 92 -13.05 -16.68 0.89
CA SER A 92 -12.85 -18.11 0.61
C SER A 92 -12.97 -18.99 1.86
N PHE A 93 -12.51 -18.52 3.03
CA PHE A 93 -12.50 -19.34 4.25
C PHE A 93 -13.79 -19.24 5.06
N LEU A 94 -14.40 -18.05 5.17
CA LEU A 94 -15.60 -17.81 5.97
C LEU A 94 -16.90 -17.83 5.14
N GLY A 95 -16.83 -17.52 3.84
CA GLY A 95 -18.00 -17.56 2.94
C GLY A 95 -18.39 -18.95 2.45
N LEU A 96 -17.46 -19.92 2.42
CA LEU A 96 -17.67 -21.28 1.90
C LEU A 96 -17.72 -22.34 3.02
N SER A 97 -18.46 -22.04 4.09
CA SER A 97 -18.52 -22.82 5.34
C SER A 97 -18.91 -24.31 5.20
N GLY A 98 -19.42 -24.74 4.04
CA GLY A 98 -19.77 -26.15 3.74
C GLY A 98 -18.73 -26.99 2.98
N ARG A 99 -17.60 -26.42 2.51
CA ARG A 99 -16.57 -27.15 1.73
C ARG A 99 -15.36 -27.55 2.55
N SER A 100 -14.62 -28.57 2.11
CA SER A 100 -13.37 -29.02 2.75
C SER A 100 -12.30 -27.92 2.74
N LEU A 101 -11.39 -27.91 3.72
CA LEU A 101 -10.32 -26.90 3.80
C LEU A 101 -9.42 -26.87 2.55
N VAL A 102 -9.22 -28.03 1.91
CA VAL A 102 -8.43 -28.15 0.68
C VAL A 102 -9.13 -27.45 -0.50
N GLU A 103 -10.44 -27.60 -0.63
CA GLU A 103 -11.21 -26.91 -1.69
C GLU A 103 -11.27 -25.40 -1.45
N ARG A 104 -11.35 -24.95 -0.18
CA ARG A 104 -11.27 -23.52 0.16
C ARG A 104 -9.90 -22.94 -0.18
N ALA A 105 -8.83 -23.67 0.12
CA ALA A 105 -7.48 -23.27 -0.24
C ALA A 105 -7.28 -23.26 -1.76
N ALA A 106 -7.80 -24.24 -2.48
CA ALA A 106 -7.74 -24.27 -3.95
C ALA A 106 -8.53 -23.13 -4.60
N ALA A 107 -9.69 -22.78 -4.05
CA ALA A 107 -10.46 -21.62 -4.50
C ALA A 107 -9.74 -20.29 -4.21
N PHE A 108 -9.08 -20.18 -3.05
CA PHE A 108 -8.27 -19.02 -2.67
C PHE A 108 -7.00 -18.86 -3.54
N LEU A 109 -6.33 -19.98 -3.87
CA LEU A 109 -5.15 -20.00 -4.75
C LEU A 109 -5.51 -20.11 -6.24
N SER A 110 -6.77 -19.86 -6.61
CA SER A 110 -7.17 -19.86 -8.01
C SER A 110 -6.30 -18.86 -8.80
N PRO A 111 -5.57 -19.30 -9.84
CA PRO A 111 -4.65 -18.45 -10.58
C PRO A 111 -5.33 -17.19 -11.13
N ASP A 112 -6.55 -17.32 -11.64
CA ASP A 112 -7.31 -16.21 -12.20
C ASP A 112 -7.61 -15.12 -11.17
N GLY A 113 -7.96 -15.52 -9.94
CA GLY A 113 -8.18 -14.59 -8.83
C GLY A 113 -6.91 -13.87 -8.42
N LEU A 114 -5.80 -14.60 -8.26
CA LEU A 114 -4.51 -14.03 -7.89
C LEU A 114 -3.97 -13.08 -8.97
N VAL A 115 -4.14 -13.43 -10.25
CA VAL A 115 -3.76 -12.57 -11.38
C VAL A 115 -4.61 -11.30 -11.38
N PHE A 116 -5.92 -11.40 -11.18
CA PHE A 116 -6.80 -10.24 -11.09
C PHE A 116 -6.39 -9.30 -9.95
N LEU A 117 -6.18 -9.83 -8.74
CA LEU A 117 -5.65 -9.06 -7.60
C LEU A 117 -4.29 -8.45 -7.90
N GLY A 118 -3.44 -9.16 -8.64
CA GLY A 118 -2.12 -8.68 -9.06
C GLY A 118 -2.22 -7.45 -9.97
N VAL A 119 -3.13 -7.49 -10.94
CA VAL A 119 -3.39 -6.37 -11.86
C VAL A 119 -3.93 -5.17 -11.08
N GLU A 120 -4.89 -5.38 -10.18
CA GLU A 120 -5.42 -4.31 -9.32
C GLU A 120 -4.32 -3.68 -8.46
N ALA A 121 -3.49 -4.51 -7.82
CA ALA A 121 -2.39 -4.05 -7.00
C ALA A 121 -1.35 -3.26 -7.79
N LEU A 122 -1.09 -3.64 -9.05
CA LEU A 122 -0.23 -2.89 -9.97
C LEU A 122 -0.81 -1.52 -10.26
N VAL A 123 -2.10 -1.43 -10.61
CA VAL A 123 -2.78 -0.17 -10.93
C VAL A 123 -2.82 0.73 -9.71
N PHE A 124 -3.45 0.28 -8.62
CA PHE A 124 -3.64 1.07 -7.41
C PHE A 124 -2.32 1.38 -6.70
N GLY A 125 -1.39 0.43 -6.62
CA GLY A 125 -0.10 0.66 -5.99
C GLY A 125 0.77 1.65 -6.77
N THR A 126 0.68 1.68 -8.11
CA THR A 126 1.37 2.70 -8.92
C THR A 126 0.78 4.08 -8.70
N VAL A 127 -0.56 4.20 -8.69
CA VAL A 127 -1.24 5.48 -8.39
C VAL A 127 -0.89 5.98 -6.99
N ALA A 128 -0.97 5.10 -5.98
CA ALA A 128 -0.60 5.41 -4.60
C ALA A 128 0.87 5.87 -4.49
N TRP A 129 1.77 5.17 -5.19
CA TRP A 129 3.18 5.54 -5.22
C TRP A 129 3.44 6.90 -5.84
N LEU A 130 2.79 7.21 -6.98
CA LEU A 130 2.87 8.52 -7.63
C LEU A 130 2.40 9.62 -6.68
N VAL A 131 1.22 9.45 -6.08
CA VAL A 131 0.64 10.43 -5.14
C VAL A 131 1.55 10.67 -3.95
N GLY A 132 2.01 9.61 -3.27
CA GLY A 132 2.89 9.74 -2.11
C GLY A 132 4.25 10.37 -2.45
N THR A 133 4.82 10.01 -3.60
CA THR A 133 6.09 10.57 -4.08
C THR A 133 5.96 12.06 -4.41
N LEU A 134 4.89 12.46 -5.11
CA LEU A 134 4.62 13.85 -5.44
C LEU A 134 4.37 14.69 -4.18
N ALA A 135 3.61 14.16 -3.22
CA ALA A 135 3.38 14.81 -1.94
C ALA A 135 4.69 15.05 -1.18
N ALA A 136 5.59 14.06 -1.13
CA ALA A 136 6.89 14.22 -0.50
C ALA A 136 7.74 15.31 -1.18
N VAL A 137 7.78 15.32 -2.53
CA VAL A 137 8.47 16.37 -3.29
C VAL A 137 7.90 17.75 -3.00
N ALA A 138 6.57 17.88 -2.96
CA ALA A 138 5.92 19.15 -2.68
C ALA A 138 6.27 19.68 -1.28
N VAL A 139 6.25 18.81 -0.27
CA VAL A 139 6.62 19.17 1.12
C VAL A 139 8.08 19.58 1.22
N ASP A 140 9.00 18.83 0.59
CA ASP A 140 10.43 19.15 0.57
C ASP A 140 10.66 20.55 -0.03
N ARG A 141 10.00 20.87 -1.16
CA ARG A 141 10.11 22.18 -1.82
C ARG A 141 9.54 23.33 -1.00
N VAL A 142 8.44 23.11 -0.30
CA VAL A 142 7.87 24.13 0.61
C VAL A 142 8.81 24.37 1.79
N ARG A 143 9.43 23.32 2.32
CA ARG A 143 10.37 23.41 3.43
C ARG A 143 11.65 24.16 3.05
N GLU A 144 12.20 23.89 1.87
CA GLU A 144 13.36 24.60 1.32
C GLU A 144 13.08 26.10 1.17
N ARG A 145 11.91 26.48 0.61
CA ARG A 145 11.51 27.88 0.47
C ARG A 145 11.41 28.60 1.81
N ARG A 146 10.79 27.95 2.81
CA ARG A 146 10.70 28.51 4.17
C ARG A 146 12.07 28.69 4.83
N GLY A 147 12.98 27.73 4.64
CA GLY A 147 14.36 27.83 5.14
C GLY A 147 15.13 28.99 4.51
N ALA A 148 15.01 29.17 3.19
CA ALA A 148 15.64 30.28 2.47
C ALA A 148 15.09 31.65 2.92
N SER A 149 13.78 31.77 3.13
CA SER A 149 13.17 33.01 3.65
C SER A 149 13.62 33.34 5.07
N ALA A 150 13.75 32.33 5.94
CA ALA A 150 14.22 32.52 7.31
C ALA A 150 15.71 32.96 7.36
N ALA A 151 16.56 32.38 6.53
CA ALA A 151 17.96 32.77 6.43
C ALA A 151 18.14 34.22 5.93
N ALA A 152 17.30 34.65 4.97
CA ALA A 152 17.32 36.00 4.43
C ALA A 152 16.80 37.08 5.40
N SER A 153 15.94 36.71 6.38
CA SER A 153 15.53 37.65 7.43
C SER A 153 16.59 37.85 8.50
N THR A 154 17.41 36.83 8.79
CA THR A 154 18.48 36.92 9.78
C THR A 154 19.62 37.84 9.31
N THR A 155 19.99 37.78 8.02
CA THR A 155 21.08 38.60 7.46
C THR A 155 20.73 40.07 7.23
N ARG A 156 19.46 40.47 7.38
CA ARG A 156 19.00 41.85 7.15
C ARG A 156 18.80 42.65 8.45
N GLY A 157 18.92 41.98 9.60
CA GLY A 157 18.79 42.57 10.93
C GLY A 157 20.11 42.84 11.65
N GLU A 158 21.24 42.50 11.01
CA GLU A 158 22.60 42.88 11.40
C GLU A 158 23.06 44.09 10.58
#